data_AF-A0A914IYR3-F1
#
_entry.id   AF-A0A914IYR3-F1
#
_cell.length_a   1.000
_cell.length_b   1.000
_cell.length_c   1.000
_cell.angle_alpha   90.00
_cell.angle_beta   90.00
_cell.angle_gamma   90.00
#
_symmetry.space_group_name_H-M   'P 1'
#
loop_
_entity.id
_entity.type
_entity.pdbx_description
1 polymer ?
#
loop_
_entity_poly.entity_id
_entity_poly.type
_entity_poly.pdbx_seq_one_letter_code
_entity_poly.pdbx_strand_id
1 'polypeptide(L)'
;MLTCVFLSQLLICIIWVLLRPPTIYRTSDHLKYCSSNDEIQTTVLMILPMALVVFTFYFQRSAIRNKIMFQVRQARIGLAGTLCFIVNYSILLPLIFMENSPQYIRSTILMCVPLLTAYVSWTTMHLPVAYELFIRKKQNSHEYVSRERSRQFQAGNMVYYVDAMLVNRARTRTTQTASIT
;
A
#
# COMPACT_ATOMS: atom_id res chain seq x y z
N MET A 1 2.98 -15.45 -4.19
CA MET A 1 2.66 -15.40 -2.75
C MET A 1 1.38 -14.62 -2.48
N LEU A 2 1.27 -13.35 -2.91
CA LEU A 2 0.07 -12.53 -2.68
C LEU A 2 -1.20 -13.12 -3.32
N THR A 3 -1.07 -13.70 -4.51
CA THR A 3 -2.15 -14.42 -5.21
C THR A 3 -2.65 -15.63 -4.44
N CYS A 4 -1.74 -16.44 -3.87
CA CYS A 4 -2.11 -17.60 -3.07
C CYS A 4 -2.86 -17.19 -1.79
N VAL A 5 -2.42 -16.12 -1.12
CA VAL A 5 -3.07 -15.57 0.08
C VAL A 5 -4.46 -15.02 -0.24
N PHE A 6 -4.60 -14.31 -1.37
CA PHE A 6 -5.89 -13.83 -1.84
C PHE A 6 -6.84 -15.00 -2.14
N LEU A 7 -6.36 -16.02 -2.86
CA LEU A 7 -7.15 -17.21 -3.19
C LEU A 7 -7.54 -18.00 -1.94
N SER A 8 -6.65 -18.13 -0.93
CA SER A 8 -7.01 -18.78 0.33
C SER A 8 -8.07 -18.00 1.09
N GLN A 9 -7.97 -16.67 1.14
CA GLN A 9 -8.99 -15.82 1.78
C GLN A 9 -10.32 -15.90 1.04
N LEU A 10 -10.30 -15.92 -0.29
CA LEU A 10 -11.49 -16.07 -1.12
C LEU A 10 -12.15 -17.43 -0.88
N LEU A 11 -11.36 -18.52 -0.88
CA LEU A 11 -11.85 -19.86 -0.61
C LEU A 11 -12.49 -19.96 0.78
N ILE A 12 -11.83 -19.40 1.80
CA ILE A 12 -12.37 -19.24 3.16
C ILE A 12 -13.73 -18.54 3.08
N CYS A 13 -13.82 -17.33 2.51
CA CYS A 13 -15.09 -16.62 2.40
C CYS A 13 -16.19 -17.43 1.71
N ILE A 14 -15.87 -18.13 0.61
CA ILE A 14 -16.84 -18.97 -0.12
C ILE A 14 -17.34 -20.12 0.76
N ILE A 15 -16.43 -20.86 1.39
CA ILE A 15 -16.77 -21.96 2.30
C ILE A 15 -17.67 -21.45 3.43
N TRP A 16 -17.35 -20.29 4.00
CA TRP A 16 -18.15 -19.68 5.06
C TRP A 16 -19.56 -19.27 4.62
N VAL A 17 -19.69 -18.65 3.44
CA VAL A 17 -21.00 -18.29 2.87
C VAL A 17 -21.85 -19.53 2.57
N LEU A 18 -21.22 -20.63 2.14
CA LEU A 18 -21.90 -21.90 1.92
C LEU A 18 -22.35 -22.56 3.24
N LEU A 19 -21.55 -22.46 4.29
CA LEU A 19 -21.87 -22.97 5.63
C LEU A 19 -23.00 -22.20 6.31
N ARG A 20 -23.05 -20.87 6.13
CA ARG A 20 -24.09 -20.03 6.71
C ARG A 20 -24.56 -18.99 5.68
N PRO A 21 -25.57 -19.32 4.86
CA PRO A 21 -26.08 -18.38 3.87
C PRO A 21 -26.68 -17.17 4.58
N PRO A 22 -26.43 -15.94 4.08
CA PRO A 22 -26.98 -14.73 4.69
C PRO A 22 -28.51 -14.73 4.57
N THR A 23 -29.20 -14.70 5.70
CA THR A 23 -30.67 -14.62 5.75
C THR A 23 -31.12 -13.22 6.17
N ILE A 24 -32.23 -12.75 5.60
CA ILE A 24 -32.80 -11.44 5.95
C ILE A 24 -33.91 -11.64 6.97
N TYR A 25 -33.70 -11.15 8.18
CA TYR A 25 -34.71 -11.08 9.23
C TYR A 25 -35.49 -9.77 9.11
N ARG A 26 -36.80 -9.84 9.37
CA ARG A 26 -37.67 -8.68 9.53
C ARG A 26 -38.08 -8.58 10.99
N THR A 27 -37.85 -7.42 11.61
CA THR A 27 -38.40 -7.13 12.93
C THR A 27 -39.85 -6.64 12.82
N SER A 28 -40.54 -6.59 13.96
CA SER A 28 -41.88 -6.02 14.12
C SER A 28 -41.99 -4.60 13.56
N ASP A 29 -40.88 -3.85 13.59
CA ASP A 29 -40.82 -2.44 13.21
C ASP A 29 -40.53 -2.24 11.71
N HIS A 30 -40.73 -3.28 10.88
CA HIS A 30 -40.42 -3.32 9.44
C HIS A 30 -38.95 -3.09 9.07
N LEU A 31 -38.04 -3.07 10.04
CA LEU A 31 -36.60 -3.01 9.78
C LEU A 31 -36.10 -4.37 9.29
N LYS A 32 -35.16 -4.33 8.33
CA LYS A 32 -34.55 -5.51 7.72
C LYS A 32 -33.11 -5.62 8.18
N TYR A 33 -32.72 -6.80 8.66
CA TYR A 33 -31.36 -7.08 9.11
C TYR A 33 -30.86 -8.35 8.42
N CYS A 34 -29.62 -8.36 7.97
CA CYS A 34 -28.97 -9.59 7.54
C CYS A 34 -28.49 -10.37 8.77
N SER A 35 -28.50 -11.70 8.69
CA SER A 35 -27.87 -12.57 9.68
C SER A 35 -26.42 -12.16 9.87
N SER A 36 -26.05 -11.80 11.10
CA SER A 36 -24.66 -11.51 11.44
C SER A 36 -23.89 -12.81 11.64
N ASN A 37 -22.59 -12.76 11.32
CA ASN A 37 -21.65 -13.81 11.68
C ASN A 37 -21.57 -13.94 13.21
N ASP A 38 -21.20 -15.13 13.68
CA ASP A 38 -20.87 -15.30 15.10
C ASP A 38 -19.62 -14.50 15.45
N GLU A 39 -19.44 -14.20 16.74
CA GLU A 39 -18.29 -13.46 17.25
C GLU A 39 -16.96 -14.13 16.86
N ILE A 40 -16.90 -15.46 16.96
CA ILE A 40 -15.74 -16.26 16.58
C ILE A 40 -15.42 -16.10 15.09
N GLN A 41 -16.44 -16.14 14.23
CA GLN A 41 -16.28 -16.01 12.78
C GLN A 41 -15.76 -14.62 12.41
N THR A 42 -16.36 -13.59 12.99
CA THR A 42 -15.96 -12.18 12.81
C THR A 42 -14.52 -11.96 13.27
N THR A 43 -14.14 -12.57 14.40
CA THR A 43 -12.78 -12.50 14.95
C THR A 43 -11.76 -13.15 14.00
N VAL A 44 -12.03 -14.36 13.49
CA VAL A 44 -11.13 -15.06 12.55
C VAL A 44 -10.95 -14.25 11.25
N LEU A 45 -12.05 -13.72 10.71
CA LEU A 45 -12.04 -12.88 9.50
C LEU A 45 -11.23 -11.59 9.67
N MET A 46 -11.11 -11.06 10.89
CA MET A 46 -10.37 -9.82 11.19
C MET A 46 -8.90 -10.09 11.55
N ILE A 47 -8.60 -11.19 12.26
CA ILE A 47 -7.23 -11.55 12.66
C ILE A 47 -6.37 -11.87 11.44
N LEU A 48 -6.90 -12.57 10.45
CA LEU A 48 -6.10 -12.99 9.30
C LEU A 48 -5.58 -11.79 8.47
N PRO A 49 -6.41 -10.80 8.09
CA PRO A 49 -5.94 -9.55 7.51
C PRO A 49 -4.96 -8.80 8.42
N MET A 50 -5.20 -8.75 9.73
CA MET A 50 -4.31 -8.09 10.68
C MET A 50 -2.91 -8.74 10.68
N ALA A 51 -2.84 -10.07 10.67
CA ALA A 51 -1.58 -10.81 10.58
C ALA A 51 -0.84 -10.53 9.26
N LEU A 52 -1.57 -10.43 8.15
CA LEU A 52 -0.99 -10.04 6.86
C LEU A 52 -0.44 -8.61 6.89
N VAL A 53 -1.16 -7.66 7.50
CA VAL A 53 -0.68 -6.28 7.65
C VAL A 53 0.61 -6.25 8.48
N VAL A 54 0.67 -6.96 9.61
CA VAL A 54 1.89 -7.06 10.44
C VAL A 54 3.05 -7.68 9.65
N PHE A 55 2.77 -8.72 8.87
CA PHE A 55 3.77 -9.33 7.99
C PHE A 55 4.29 -8.32 6.96
N THR A 56 3.42 -7.57 6.29
CA THR A 56 3.83 -6.52 5.33
C THR A 56 4.67 -5.42 5.98
N PHE A 57 4.37 -5.05 7.23
CA PHE A 57 5.16 -4.09 8.00
C PHE A 57 6.60 -4.59 8.22
N TYR A 58 6.80 -5.89 8.50
CA TYR A 58 8.14 -6.47 8.65
C TYR A 58 8.96 -6.37 7.35
N PHE A 59 8.37 -6.69 6.20
CA PHE A 59 9.05 -6.54 4.90
C PHE A 59 9.38 -5.08 4.59
N GLN A 60 8.45 -4.15 4.83
CA GLN A 60 8.69 -2.73 4.61
C GLN A 60 9.81 -2.19 5.51
N ARG A 61 9.85 -2.61 6.78
CA ARG A 61 10.94 -2.26 7.71
C ARG A 61 12.29 -2.80 7.24
N SER A 62 12.32 -4.03 6.73
CA SER A 62 13.53 -4.65 6.17
C SER A 62 13.99 -3.91 4.90
N ALA A 63 13.06 -3.55 4.01
CA ALA A 63 13.35 -2.80 2.79
C ALA A 63 13.95 -1.41 3.07
N ILE A 64 13.53 -0.72 4.14
CA ILE A 64 14.11 0.58 4.52
C ILE A 64 15.57 0.43 4.98
N ARG A 65 15.91 -0.65 5.69
CA ARG A 65 17.29 -0.91 6.14
C ARG A 65 18.20 -1.24 4.96
N ASN A 66 17.68 -1.96 3.98
CA ASN A 66 18.39 -2.26 2.74
C ASN A 66 18.30 -1.08 1.77
N LYS A 67 19.16 -0.07 1.97
CA LYS A 67 19.31 1.15 1.13
C LYS A 67 19.57 0.89 -0.38
N ILE A 68 19.64 -0.38 -0.79
CA ILE A 68 19.93 -0.87 -2.14
C ILE A 68 18.68 -0.85 -3.04
N MET A 69 17.46 -0.81 -2.46
CA MET A 69 16.23 -0.72 -3.25
C MET A 69 15.90 0.74 -3.60
N PHE A 70 15.63 0.98 -4.89
CA PHE A 70 15.37 2.27 -5.56
C PHE A 70 14.20 3.10 -5.01
N GLN A 71 13.53 2.63 -3.95
CA GLN A 71 12.26 3.14 -3.47
C GLN A 71 12.25 3.40 -1.95
N VAL A 72 13.38 3.77 -1.34
CA VAL A 72 13.47 4.04 0.12
C VAL A 72 12.42 5.06 0.59
N ARG A 73 12.15 6.09 -0.22
CA ARG A 73 11.11 7.10 0.08
C ARG A 73 9.70 6.51 0.05
N GLN A 74 9.39 5.70 -0.97
CA GLN A 74 8.09 5.02 -1.08
C GLN A 74 7.93 3.96 0.02
N ALA A 75 9.01 3.26 0.40
CA ALA A 75 9.01 2.32 1.52
C ALA A 75 8.74 3.01 2.87
N ARG A 76 9.30 4.21 3.11
CA ARG A 76 8.99 5.01 4.31
C ARG A 76 7.52 5.46 4.36
N ILE A 77 6.98 5.90 3.23
CA ILE A 77 5.58 6.33 3.15
C ILE A 77 4.65 5.11 3.29
N GLY A 78 5.00 3.99 2.67
CA GLY A 78 4.32 2.71 2.83
C GLY A 78 4.32 2.22 4.27
N LEU A 79 5.42 2.42 5.02
CA LEU A 79 5.51 2.10 6.44
C LEU A 79 4.58 2.97 7.30
N ALA A 80 4.46 4.27 6.99
CA ALA A 80 3.48 5.14 7.65
C ALA A 80 2.04 4.68 7.37
N GLY A 81 1.76 4.27 6.13
CA GLY A 81 0.46 3.70 5.75
C GLY A 81 0.14 2.41 6.51
N THR A 82 1.08 1.45 6.59
CA THR A 82 0.86 0.20 7.33
C THR A 82 0.71 0.40 8.83
N LEU A 83 1.41 1.37 9.44
CA LEU A 83 1.16 1.75 10.83
C LEU A 83 -0.26 2.28 11.05
N CYS A 84 -0.76 3.12 10.14
CA CYS A 84 -2.13 3.63 10.21
C CYS A 84 -3.16 2.49 10.10
N PHE A 85 -2.90 1.48 9.26
CA PHE A 85 -3.72 0.26 9.22
C PHE A 85 -3.72 -0.49 10.55
N ILE A 86 -2.55 -0.73 11.14
CA ILE A 86 -2.45 -1.44 12.43
C ILE A 86 -3.27 -0.71 13.50
N VAL A 87 -3.10 0.61 13.62
CA VAL A 87 -3.84 1.42 14.61
C VAL A 87 -5.35 1.35 14.37
N ASN A 88 -5.80 1.51 13.13
CA ASN A 88 -7.23 1.47 12.81
C ASN A 88 -7.85 0.10 13.08
N TYR A 89 -7.16 -1.00 12.74
CA TYR A 89 -7.65 -2.35 13.05
C TYR A 89 -7.68 -2.63 14.56
N SER A 90 -6.68 -2.15 15.31
CA SER A 90 -6.65 -2.25 16.77
C SER A 90 -7.79 -1.50 17.46
N ILE A 91 -8.27 -0.39 16.87
CA ILE A 91 -9.43 0.37 17.36
C ILE A 91 -10.75 -0.28 16.92
N LEU A 92 -10.81 -0.77 15.67
CA LEU A 92 -12.02 -1.38 15.11
C LEU A 92 -12.40 -2.67 15.82
N LEU A 93 -11.42 -3.50 16.20
CA LEU A 93 -11.66 -4.79 16.84
C LEU A 93 -12.48 -4.70 18.14
N PRO A 94 -12.12 -3.87 19.15
CA PRO A 94 -12.95 -3.71 20.35
C PRO A 94 -14.29 -3.01 20.06
N LEU A 95 -14.33 -2.08 19.09
CA LEU A 95 -15.57 -1.39 18.71
C LEU A 95 -16.62 -2.32 18.12
N ILE A 96 -16.20 -3.39 17.43
CA ILE A 96 -17.12 -4.40 16.88
C ILE A 96 -17.90 -5.11 18.00
N PHE A 97 -17.27 -5.34 19.15
CA PHE A 97 -17.85 -6.07 20.29
C PHE A 97 -18.48 -5.16 21.35
N MET A 98 -18.56 -3.84 21.11
CA MET A 98 -19.28 -2.94 22.01
C MET A 98 -20.79 -3.15 21.89
N GLU A 99 -21.32 -3.95 22.81
CA GLU A 99 -22.73 -4.39 22.86
C GLU A 99 -23.72 -3.25 23.19
N ASN A 100 -23.28 -2.22 23.90
CA ASN A 100 -24.15 -1.16 24.45
C ASN A 100 -24.41 0.03 23.50
N SER A 101 -24.01 -0.05 22.23
CA SER A 101 -24.17 1.07 21.29
C SER A 101 -25.44 0.93 20.45
N PRO A 102 -26.20 2.02 20.22
CA PRO A 102 -27.37 1.95 19.35
C PRO A 102 -26.93 1.61 17.92
N GLN A 103 -27.73 0.78 17.25
CA GLN A 103 -27.31 0.06 16.04
C GLN A 103 -26.89 0.97 14.88
N TYR A 104 -27.43 2.19 14.80
CA TYR A 104 -27.05 3.20 13.83
C TYR A 104 -25.60 3.69 14.02
N ILE A 105 -25.13 3.80 15.26
CA ILE A 105 -23.75 4.19 15.58
C ILE A 105 -22.82 3.06 15.17
N ARG A 106 -23.17 1.82 15.52
CA ARG A 106 -22.38 0.64 15.18
C ARG A 106 -22.22 0.48 13.67
N SER A 107 -23.30 0.63 12.89
CA SER A 107 -23.23 0.56 11.42
C SER A 107 -22.36 1.68 10.83
N THR A 108 -22.44 2.89 11.39
CA THR A 108 -21.66 4.04 10.92
C THR A 108 -20.17 3.83 11.20
N ILE A 109 -19.81 3.38 12.39
CA ILE A 109 -18.42 3.07 12.76
C ILE A 109 -17.87 1.95 11.87
N LEU A 110 -18.64 0.89 11.67
CA LEU A 110 -18.25 -0.26 10.85
C LEU A 110 -18.07 0.08 9.37
N MET A 111 -18.74 1.11 8.85
CA MET A 111 -18.53 1.59 7.48
C MET A 111 -17.41 2.63 7.39
N CYS A 112 -17.39 3.61 8.29
CA CYS A 112 -16.46 4.75 8.20
C CYS A 112 -15.01 4.36 8.51
N VAL A 113 -14.77 3.48 9.49
CA VAL A 113 -13.40 3.12 9.88
C VAL A 113 -12.65 2.38 8.75
N PRO A 114 -13.23 1.37 8.08
CA PRO A 114 -12.64 0.77 6.88
C PRO A 114 -12.46 1.75 5.72
N LEU A 115 -13.41 2.67 5.53
CA LEU A 115 -13.36 3.65 4.44
C LEU A 115 -12.22 4.66 4.65
N LEU A 116 -12.02 5.12 5.89
CA LEU A 116 -10.90 5.96 6.27
C LEU A 116 -9.57 5.24 6.04
N THR A 117 -9.47 3.97 6.42
CA THR A 117 -8.25 3.17 6.19
C THR A 117 -7.94 3.01 4.70
N ALA A 118 -8.96 2.73 3.88
CA ALA A 118 -8.81 2.64 2.43
C ALA A 118 -8.35 3.97 1.82
N TYR A 119 -8.89 5.10 2.31
CA TYR A 119 -8.48 6.42 1.85
C TYR A 119 -7.02 6.74 2.22
N VAL A 120 -6.60 6.45 3.45
CA VAL A 120 -5.20 6.64 3.88
C VAL A 120 -4.26 5.75 3.08
N SER A 121 -4.64 4.49 2.82
CA SER A 121 -3.90 3.57 1.95
C SER A 121 -3.70 4.15 0.55
N TRP A 122 -4.79 4.62 -0.04
CA TRP A 122 -4.79 5.15 -1.40
C TRP A 122 -3.88 6.36 -1.51
N THR A 123 -4.06 7.31 -0.60
CA THR A 123 -3.28 8.55 -0.58
C THR A 123 -1.80 8.27 -0.32
N THR A 124 -1.46 7.40 0.63
CA THR A 124 -0.06 7.08 0.95
C THR A 124 0.65 6.31 -0.17
N MET A 125 -0.04 5.42 -0.89
CA MET A 125 0.58 4.63 -1.96
C MET A 125 0.61 5.34 -3.32
N HIS A 126 -0.50 5.97 -3.74
CA HIS A 126 -0.63 6.50 -5.10
C HIS A 126 -0.19 7.96 -5.21
N LEU A 127 -0.43 8.80 -4.20
CA LEU A 127 -0.14 10.23 -4.28
C LEU A 127 1.37 10.53 -4.46
N PRO A 128 2.30 9.85 -3.76
CA PRO A 128 3.73 10.08 -3.98
C PRO A 128 4.19 9.66 -5.38
N VAL A 129 3.64 8.55 -5.90
CA VAL A 129 3.94 8.05 -7.23
C VAL A 129 3.42 9.02 -8.30
N ALA A 130 2.17 9.47 -8.15
CA ALA A 130 1.59 10.48 -9.04
C ALA A 130 2.39 11.79 -9.00
N TYR A 131 2.77 12.25 -7.80
CA TYR A 131 3.60 13.45 -7.64
C TYR A 131 4.95 13.32 -8.36
N GLU A 132 5.63 12.17 -8.21
CA GLU A 132 6.91 11.92 -8.90
C GLU A 132 6.76 11.85 -10.43
N LEU A 133 5.69 11.23 -10.93
CA LEU A 133 5.43 11.10 -12.37
C LEU A 133 5.02 12.41 -13.05
N PHE A 134 4.13 13.18 -12.43
CA PHE A 134 3.56 14.38 -13.06
C PHE A 134 4.40 15.64 -12.82
N ILE A 135 4.93 15.83 -11.61
CA ILE A 135 5.60 17.09 -11.24
C ILE A 135 7.11 16.99 -11.41
N ARG A 136 7.71 15.83 -11.14
CA ARG A 136 9.17 15.63 -11.16
C ARG A 136 9.70 14.84 -12.36
N LYS A 137 8.94 14.75 -13.46
CA LYS A 137 9.31 13.99 -14.67
C LYS A 137 10.75 14.26 -15.15
N LYS A 138 11.18 15.54 -15.19
CA LYS A 138 12.56 15.91 -15.60
C LYS A 138 13.62 15.51 -14.57
N GLN A 139 13.36 15.70 -13.27
CA GLN A 139 14.29 15.32 -12.20
C GLN A 139 14.47 13.79 -12.13
N ASN A 140 13.39 13.01 -12.27
CA ASN A 140 13.44 11.55 -12.26
C ASN A 140 14.31 10.99 -13.39
N SER A 141 14.22 11.57 -14.60
CA SER A 141 15.08 11.13 -15.71
C SER A 141 16.57 11.37 -15.44
N HIS A 142 16.90 12.51 -14.82
CA HIS A 142 18.28 12.86 -14.47
C HIS A 142 18.83 12.02 -13.31
N GLU A 143 18.00 11.75 -12.30
CA GLU A 143 18.34 10.94 -11.13
C GLU A 143 18.45 9.45 -11.48
N TYR A 144 17.64 8.96 -12.42
CA TYR A 144 17.77 7.62 -12.99
C TYR A 144 19.09 7.48 -13.74
N VAL A 145 19.40 8.40 -14.66
CA VAL A 145 20.65 8.36 -15.44
C VAL A 145 21.89 8.50 -14.55
N SER A 146 21.89 9.37 -13.54
CA SER A 146 23.04 9.51 -12.62
C SER A 146 23.27 8.26 -11.77
N ARG A 147 22.20 7.56 -11.36
CA ARG A 147 22.28 6.35 -10.54
C ARG A 147 22.58 5.08 -11.33
N GLU A 148 22.06 4.94 -12.56
CA GLU A 148 22.44 3.85 -13.48
C GLU A 148 23.96 3.89 -13.73
N ARG A 149 24.50 5.10 -13.89
CA ARG A 149 25.95 5.37 -14.01
C ARG A 149 26.72 4.95 -12.76
N SER A 150 26.24 5.26 -11.55
CA SER A 150 26.86 4.79 -10.30
C SER A 150 26.81 3.25 -10.15
N ARG A 151 25.73 2.62 -10.60
CA ARG A 151 25.55 1.16 -10.56
C ARG A 151 26.51 0.43 -11.50
N GLN A 152 26.66 0.93 -12.73
CA GLN A 152 27.62 0.38 -13.69
C GLN A 152 29.07 0.57 -13.25
N PHE A 153 29.37 1.68 -12.54
CA PHE A 153 30.66 1.90 -11.91
C PHE A 153 30.94 0.88 -10.78
N GLN A 154 29.98 0.63 -9.89
CA GLN A 154 30.12 -0.39 -8.83
C GLN A 154 30.20 -1.82 -9.36
N ALA A 155 29.58 -2.10 -10.51
CA ALA A 155 29.65 -3.39 -11.19
C ALA A 155 30.97 -3.59 -11.99
N GLY A 156 31.91 -2.64 -11.93
CA GLY A 156 33.22 -2.73 -12.59
C GLY A 156 33.22 -2.43 -14.09
N ASN A 157 32.09 -1.97 -14.65
CA ASN A 157 31.94 -1.71 -16.08
C ASN A 157 32.32 -0.26 -16.42
N MET A 158 33.59 0.12 -16.17
CA MET A 158 34.07 1.51 -16.32
C MET A 158 33.95 2.05 -17.76
N VAL A 159 34.04 1.19 -18.77
CA VAL A 159 34.05 1.60 -20.20
C VAL A 159 32.73 2.29 -20.58
N TYR A 160 31.59 1.74 -20.15
CA TYR A 160 30.27 2.36 -20.40
C TYR A 160 30.08 3.70 -19.66
N TYR A 161 30.72 3.86 -18.49
CA TYR A 161 30.66 5.11 -17.73
C TYR A 161 31.46 6.24 -18.40
N VAL A 162 32.65 5.91 -18.91
CA VAL A 162 33.53 6.86 -19.62
C VAL A 162 32.89 7.30 -20.94
N ASP A 163 32.32 6.35 -21.70
CA ASP A 163 31.67 6.65 -22.97
C ASP A 163 30.43 7.57 -22.78
N ALA A 164 29.61 7.28 -21.76
CA ALA A 164 28.47 8.13 -21.39
C ALA A 164 28.88 9.55 -20.90
N MET A 165 30.07 9.71 -20.30
CA MET A 165 30.61 11.02 -19.93
C MET A 165 31.14 11.80 -21.15
N LEU A 166 31.80 11.12 -22.09
CA LEU A 166 32.34 11.73 -23.30
C LEU A 166 31.23 12.23 -24.23
N VAL A 167 30.16 11.45 -24.41
CA VAL A 167 28.97 11.86 -25.19
C VAL A 167 28.30 13.11 -24.60
N ASN A 168 28.22 13.21 -23.27
CA ASN A 168 27.67 14.41 -22.62
C ASN A 168 28.56 15.64 -22.77
N ARG A 169 29.90 15.49 -22.72
CA ARG A 169 30.86 16.59 -22.95
C ARG A 169 30.87 17.06 -24.41
N ALA A 170 30.71 16.15 -25.35
CA ALA A 170 30.60 16.48 -26.77
C ALA A 170 29.33 17.31 -27.04
N ARG A 171 28.21 16.93 -26.42
CA ARG A 171 26.92 17.63 -26.57
C ARG A 171 26.94 19.06 -26.01
N THR A 172 27.52 19.28 -24.82
CA THR A 172 27.65 20.64 -24.25
C THR A 172 28.60 21.54 -25.05
N ARG A 173 29.63 20.98 -25.68
CA ARG A 173 30.50 21.73 -26.60
C ARG A 173 29.75 22.23 -27.82
N THR A 174 28.90 21.40 -28.42
CA THR A 174 28.08 21.81 -29.59
C THR A 174 27.00 22.83 -29.24
N THR A 175 26.44 22.82 -28.03
CA THR A 175 25.45 23.83 -27.63
C THR A 175 26.08 25.19 -27.32
N GLN A 176 27.31 25.22 -26.80
CA GLN A 176 28.04 26.48 -26.54
C GLN A 176 28.49 27.18 -27.82
N THR A 177 28.83 26.43 -28.88
CA THR A 177 29.16 27.04 -30.17
C THR A 177 27.92 27.54 -30.92
N ALA A 178 26.75 26.92 -30.72
CA ALA A 178 25.49 27.36 -31.34
C ALA A 178 24.85 28.59 -30.66
N SER A 179 25.28 28.98 -29.46
CA SER A 179 24.77 30.17 -28.75
C SER A 179 25.65 31.42 -28.91
N ILE A 180 26.73 31.33 -29.70
CA ILE A 180 27.69 32.43 -29.95
C ILE A 180 27.57 32.96 -31.40
N THR A 181 26.62 32.44 -32.18
CA THR A 181 26.22 32.95 -33.50
C THR A 181 24.79 33.45 -33.45
#